data_AF-A0A1Y3XUN0-F1
#
_entry.id   AF-A0A1Y3XUN0-F1
#
_cell.length_a   1.000
_cell.length_b   1.000
_cell.length_c   1.000
_cell.angle_alpha   90.00
_cell.angle_beta   90.00
_cell.angle_gamma   90.00
#
_symmetry.space_group_name_H-M   'P 1'
#
loop_
_entity.id
_entity.type
_entity.pdbx_description
1 polymer ?
#
loop_
_entity_poly.entity_id
_entity_poly.type
_entity_poly.pdbx_seq_one_letter_code
_entity_poly.pdbx_strand_id
1 'polypeptide(L)'
;MPCTAALAGSVSNHSGEETRMKLLKLAAPLLIAAVLCGCSSTGLGDKVIVKALLLDYQKEYVAQVLVLEPQPSADAGEASETLRLIEGRGSSLAEAIGEAESSRAEELFYGQNELLLLGPGLQQQKGMTECCRFLYENSAGRPNMAVWGINLPANDQPLNEENASAVLDGIRRLGERGEYRTYLYQLAAAQDGSFLPLVRLSGEDDVQMQGLALYKDGAPMVRFTGIETELAALLSGQTGTGQLQVEGESGPVTLTIRSPKLIYECVEQQNSMQLAIRFSGHVEQMTGEHLPTSREERRALLSQINSQLEQTAAGLIRQAFSPGVDPFGFLSRFCNRNAQLTASLTEDKTLYQPGAVEFSSALQLL
;
A
#
# COMPACT_ATOMS: atom_id res chain seq x y z
N MET A 1 -9.78 -84.11 -67.20
CA MET A 1 -8.59 -84.31 -66.34
C MET A 1 -8.25 -82.96 -65.71
N PRO A 2 -7.89 -82.94 -64.43
CA PRO A 2 -8.73 -82.92 -63.23
C PRO A 2 -8.89 -81.45 -62.72
N CYS A 3 -9.53 -81.04 -61.63
CA CYS A 3 -9.88 -81.68 -60.35
C CYS A 3 -10.92 -80.80 -59.59
N THR A 4 -11.87 -81.46 -58.89
CA THR A 4 -12.49 -81.13 -57.56
C THR A 4 -13.15 -79.75 -57.31
N ALA A 5 -14.47 -79.67 -57.05
CA ALA A 5 -15.19 -79.86 -55.76
C ALA A 5 -14.84 -78.76 -54.71
N ALA A 6 -15.73 -78.15 -53.90
CA ALA A 6 -17.04 -78.52 -53.38
C ALA A 6 -17.79 -77.29 -52.79
N LEU A 7 -19.04 -77.56 -52.39
CA LEU A 7 -20.01 -76.72 -51.66
C LEU A 7 -19.49 -76.12 -50.34
N ALA A 8 -20.04 -74.97 -49.93
CA ALA A 8 -20.90 -74.81 -48.73
C ALA A 8 -20.86 -73.39 -48.12
N GLY A 9 -22.03 -72.93 -47.64
CA GLY A 9 -22.12 -72.27 -46.33
C GLY A 9 -22.21 -70.75 -46.31
N SER A 10 -23.45 -70.22 -46.31
CA SER A 10 -23.77 -68.91 -45.75
C SER A 10 -23.69 -68.96 -44.21
N VAL A 11 -22.84 -68.13 -43.60
CA VAL A 11 -22.96 -67.76 -42.17
C VAL A 11 -22.66 -66.28 -42.02
N SER A 12 -23.65 -65.58 -41.48
CA SER A 12 -23.68 -64.17 -41.08
C SER A 12 -22.59 -63.83 -40.05
N ASN A 13 -21.81 -62.77 -40.30
CA ASN A 13 -20.84 -62.24 -39.34
C ASN A 13 -21.32 -60.90 -38.76
N HIS A 14 -22.20 -60.99 -37.76
CA HIS A 14 -22.73 -59.83 -37.02
C HIS A 14 -21.83 -59.40 -35.84
N SER A 15 -20.61 -59.94 -35.69
CA SER A 15 -19.75 -59.73 -34.51
C SER A 15 -18.56 -58.78 -34.72
N GLY A 16 -18.40 -58.18 -35.90
CA GLY A 16 -17.26 -57.29 -36.20
C GLY A 16 -17.50 -55.80 -35.90
N GLU A 17 -18.76 -55.37 -35.86
CA GLU A 17 -19.14 -53.95 -35.76
C GLU A 17 -19.29 -53.48 -34.31
N GLU A 18 -19.77 -54.34 -33.42
CA GLU A 18 -19.84 -54.04 -31.98
C GLU A 18 -18.47 -53.82 -31.35
N THR A 19 -17.45 -54.58 -31.76
CA THR A 19 -16.10 -54.53 -31.17
C THR A 19 -15.36 -53.28 -31.59
N ARG A 20 -15.53 -52.81 -32.83
CA ARG A 20 -14.99 -51.53 -33.31
C ARG A 20 -15.66 -50.33 -32.63
N MET A 21 -16.98 -50.39 -32.42
CA MET A 21 -17.72 -49.32 -31.74
C MET A 21 -17.44 -49.29 -30.23
N LYS A 22 -17.14 -50.44 -29.60
CA LYS A 22 -16.66 -50.53 -28.20
C LYS A 22 -15.21 -49.99 -28.05
N LEU A 23 -14.31 -50.28 -28.99
CA LEU A 23 -12.96 -49.69 -28.98
C LEU A 23 -12.97 -48.17 -29.22
N LEU A 24 -13.81 -47.67 -30.14
CA LEU A 24 -13.94 -46.23 -30.39
C LEU A 24 -14.55 -45.48 -29.19
N LYS A 25 -15.50 -46.11 -28.49
CA LYS A 25 -16.12 -45.58 -27.25
C LYS A 25 -15.18 -45.58 -26.04
N LEU A 26 -14.11 -46.38 -26.06
CA LEU A 26 -13.06 -46.39 -25.03
C LEU A 26 -11.88 -45.47 -25.38
N ALA A 27 -11.58 -45.28 -26.67
CA ALA A 27 -10.51 -44.39 -27.11
C ALA A 27 -10.87 -42.91 -26.99
N ALA A 28 -12.12 -42.53 -27.26
CA ALA A 28 -12.59 -41.14 -27.17
C ALA A 28 -12.49 -40.52 -25.75
N PRO A 29 -12.93 -41.17 -24.66
CA PRO A 29 -12.78 -40.61 -23.32
C PRO A 29 -11.32 -40.59 -22.86
N LEU A 30 -10.46 -41.50 -23.35
CA LEU A 30 -9.03 -41.52 -23.03
C LEU A 30 -8.27 -40.36 -23.69
N LEU A 31 -8.65 -40.01 -24.93
CA LEU A 31 -8.12 -38.85 -25.66
C LEU A 31 -8.63 -37.53 -25.07
N ILE A 32 -9.89 -37.47 -24.64
CA ILE A 32 -10.45 -36.31 -23.93
C ILE A 32 -9.80 -36.15 -22.54
N ALA A 33 -9.55 -37.25 -21.82
CA ALA A 33 -8.80 -37.23 -20.56
C ALA A 33 -7.35 -36.76 -20.78
N ALA A 34 -6.68 -37.18 -21.86
CA ALA A 34 -5.33 -36.74 -22.22
C ALA A 34 -5.25 -35.24 -22.59
N VAL A 35 -6.31 -34.66 -23.15
CA VAL A 35 -6.41 -33.23 -23.45
C VAL A 35 -6.77 -32.40 -22.20
N LEU A 36 -7.41 -33.02 -21.20
CA LEU A 36 -7.79 -32.37 -19.93
C LEU A 36 -6.74 -32.48 -18.80
N CYS A 37 -5.71 -33.32 -18.94
CA CYS A 37 -4.57 -33.34 -17.98
C CYS A 37 -3.43 -32.37 -18.33
N GLY A 38 -3.68 -31.43 -19.25
CA GLY A 38 -2.81 -30.29 -19.55
C GLY A 38 -2.84 -29.15 -18.52
N CYS A 39 -3.42 -29.35 -17.33
CA CYS A 39 -3.20 -28.43 -16.20
C CYS A 39 -1.91 -28.85 -15.46
N SER A 40 -0.75 -28.57 -16.05
CA SER A 40 0.47 -28.42 -15.25
C SER A 40 0.30 -27.13 -14.44
N SER A 41 -0.47 -27.19 -13.35
CA SER A 41 -0.30 -26.20 -12.30
C SER A 41 1.12 -26.40 -11.79
N THR A 42 2.04 -25.52 -12.18
CA THR A 42 3.32 -25.38 -11.49
C THR A 42 2.97 -25.30 -10.01
N GLY A 43 3.41 -26.31 -9.25
CA GLY A 43 3.13 -26.37 -7.82
C GLY A 43 3.75 -25.14 -7.17
N LEU A 44 3.27 -24.77 -5.98
CA LEU A 44 3.91 -23.69 -5.20
C LEU A 44 5.43 -23.93 -4.98
N GLY A 45 5.89 -25.18 -5.11
CA GLY A 45 7.30 -25.58 -5.00
C GLY A 45 8.21 -25.17 -6.17
N ASP A 46 7.66 -24.76 -7.32
CA ASP A 46 8.45 -24.25 -8.46
C ASP A 46 8.48 -22.71 -8.49
N LYS A 47 7.93 -22.07 -7.44
CA LYS A 47 7.78 -20.63 -7.35
C LYS A 47 8.62 -20.06 -6.22
N VAL A 48 9.15 -18.87 -6.48
CA VAL A 48 9.92 -18.11 -5.49
C VAL A 48 9.05 -16.95 -5.00
N ILE A 49 8.86 -16.87 -3.69
CA ILE A 49 7.96 -15.88 -3.09
C ILE A 49 8.62 -14.50 -3.10
N VAL A 50 7.94 -13.50 -3.66
CA VAL A 50 8.37 -12.10 -3.58
C VAL A 50 7.79 -11.45 -2.33
N LYS A 51 8.63 -10.77 -1.55
CA LYS A 51 8.24 -10.08 -0.30
C LYS A 51 8.13 -8.58 -0.45
N ALA A 52 9.01 -7.98 -1.24
CA ALA A 52 9.06 -6.55 -1.45
C ALA A 52 9.61 -6.21 -2.83
N LEU A 53 9.22 -5.05 -3.33
CA LEU A 53 9.80 -4.40 -4.49
C LEU A 53 10.44 -3.09 -4.08
N LEU A 54 11.65 -2.84 -4.55
CA LEU A 54 12.25 -1.52 -4.57
C LEU A 54 12.42 -1.09 -6.01
N LEU A 55 11.80 0.03 -6.36
CA LEU A 55 11.85 0.61 -7.70
C LEU A 55 12.46 2.00 -7.61
N ASP A 56 13.32 2.34 -8.56
CA ASP A 56 13.95 3.65 -8.64
C ASP A 56 14.20 4.06 -10.10
N TYR A 57 14.51 5.34 -10.32
CA TYR A 57 14.90 5.86 -11.63
C TYR A 57 16.24 6.59 -11.54
N GLN A 58 17.26 6.03 -12.18
CA GLN A 58 18.64 6.53 -12.16
C GLN A 58 19.22 6.55 -13.58
N LYS A 59 18.66 7.42 -14.44
CA LYS A 59 18.85 7.45 -15.91
C LYS A 59 18.16 6.31 -16.67
N GLU A 60 17.97 5.18 -16.01
CA GLU A 60 17.13 4.05 -16.40
C GLU A 60 16.31 3.58 -15.20
N TYR A 61 15.28 2.77 -15.42
CA TYR A 61 14.55 2.16 -14.32
C TYR A 61 15.39 1.04 -13.71
N VAL A 62 15.40 0.99 -12.38
CA VAL A 62 16.06 -0.07 -11.60
C VAL A 62 14.97 -0.76 -10.79
N ALA A 63 14.90 -2.09 -10.90
CA ALA A 63 14.02 -2.93 -10.12
C ALA A 63 14.84 -3.89 -9.26
N GLN A 64 14.69 -3.78 -7.95
CA GLN A 64 15.25 -4.69 -6.97
C GLN A 64 14.10 -5.48 -6.35
N VAL A 65 14.10 -6.79 -6.57
CA VAL A 65 13.05 -7.71 -6.11
C VAL A 65 13.60 -8.53 -4.96
N LEU A 66 12.94 -8.47 -3.80
CA LEU A 66 13.34 -9.26 -2.64
C LEU A 66 12.53 -10.54 -2.61
N VAL A 67 13.24 -11.67 -2.63
CA VAL A 67 12.67 -13.00 -2.71
C VAL A 67 13.04 -13.87 -1.51
N LEU A 68 12.13 -14.75 -1.09
CA LEU A 68 12.39 -15.80 -0.11
C LEU A 68 12.90 -17.06 -0.79
N GLU A 69 14.05 -17.53 -0.35
CA GLU A 69 14.62 -18.81 -0.74
C GLU A 69 14.59 -19.78 0.45
N PRO A 70 14.09 -21.01 0.25
CA PRO A 70 14.22 -22.05 1.26
C PRO A 70 15.68 -22.47 1.38
N GLN A 71 16.26 -22.43 2.58
CA GLN A 71 17.52 -23.10 2.84
C GLN A 71 17.28 -24.60 3.00
N PRO A 72 18.04 -25.47 2.32
CA PRO A 72 18.00 -26.90 2.58
C PRO A 72 18.49 -27.15 4.02
N SER A 73 17.59 -27.59 4.89
CA SER A 73 17.93 -28.08 6.23
C SER A 73 17.82 -29.60 6.27
N ALA A 74 18.77 -30.24 6.95
CA ALA A 74 18.74 -31.68 7.20
C ALA A 74 17.65 -32.07 8.23
N ASP A 75 17.16 -31.10 9.00
CA ASP A 75 16.07 -31.28 9.96
C ASP A 75 14.77 -30.67 9.40
N ALA A 76 13.78 -31.53 9.16
CA ALA A 76 12.47 -31.15 8.60
C ALA A 76 11.64 -30.20 9.50
N GLY A 77 12.13 -29.86 10.69
CA GLY A 77 11.54 -28.89 11.61
C GLY A 77 12.18 -27.49 11.59
N GLU A 78 13.29 -27.31 10.89
CA GLU A 78 14.07 -26.05 10.85
C GLU A 78 14.37 -25.64 9.40
N ALA A 79 13.34 -25.53 8.56
CA ALA A 79 13.49 -24.85 7.28
C ALA A 79 13.75 -23.36 7.56
N SER A 80 15.02 -22.95 7.49
CA SER A 80 15.43 -21.55 7.52
C SER A 80 15.13 -20.93 6.14
N GLU A 81 14.54 -19.74 6.09
CA GLU A 81 14.32 -19.00 4.85
C GLU A 81 15.35 -17.88 4.77
N THR A 82 16.02 -17.74 3.63
CA THR A 82 16.93 -16.61 3.36
C THR A 82 16.31 -15.63 2.40
N LEU A 83 16.48 -14.35 2.68
CA LEU A 83 16.11 -13.29 1.76
C LEU A 83 17.25 -13.09 0.76
N ARG A 84 16.90 -13.03 -0.52
CA ARG A 84 17.83 -12.72 -1.59
C ARG A 84 17.32 -11.56 -2.42
N LEU A 85 18.24 -10.71 -2.88
CA LEU A 85 17.92 -9.62 -3.77
C LEU A 85 18.30 -9.99 -5.20
N ILE A 86 17.35 -9.82 -6.13
CA ILE A 86 17.62 -9.89 -7.57
C ILE A 86 17.35 -8.51 -8.17
N GLU A 87 18.17 -8.11 -9.13
CA GLU A 87 18.12 -6.78 -9.73
C GLU A 87 17.94 -6.90 -11.25
N GLY A 88 17.19 -5.95 -11.81
CA GLY A 88 17.09 -5.73 -13.24
C GLY A 88 16.99 -4.24 -13.57
N ARG A 89 17.35 -3.89 -14.79
CA ARG A 89 17.46 -2.54 -15.32
C ARG A 89 16.78 -2.46 -16.68
N GLY A 90 16.28 -1.28 -17.03
CA GLY A 90 15.58 -1.14 -18.30
C GLY A 90 15.16 0.28 -18.62
N SER A 91 14.82 0.50 -19.89
CA SER A 91 14.27 1.78 -20.35
C SER A 91 12.82 2.00 -19.90
N SER A 92 12.16 0.93 -19.43
CA SER A 92 10.82 0.97 -18.83
C SER A 92 10.76 0.12 -17.55
N LEU A 93 9.73 0.36 -16.71
CA LEU A 93 9.44 -0.46 -15.54
C LEU A 93 9.25 -1.95 -15.89
N ALA A 94 8.59 -2.23 -17.02
CA ALA A 94 8.37 -3.59 -17.49
C ALA A 94 9.68 -4.29 -17.88
N GLU A 95 10.60 -3.58 -18.52
CA GLU A 95 11.92 -4.12 -18.86
C GLU A 95 12.75 -4.38 -17.60
N ALA A 96 12.79 -3.43 -16.67
CA ALA A 96 13.56 -3.59 -15.43
C ALA A 96 13.05 -4.77 -14.58
N ILE A 97 11.73 -4.91 -14.42
CA ILE A 97 11.14 -6.05 -13.70
C ILE A 97 11.35 -7.36 -14.47
N GLY A 98 11.17 -7.34 -15.79
CA GLY A 98 11.37 -8.52 -16.63
C GLY A 98 12.83 -9.01 -16.64
N GLU A 99 13.82 -8.10 -16.59
CA GLU A 99 15.22 -8.47 -16.45
C GLU A 99 15.50 -9.09 -15.07
N ALA A 100 14.94 -8.51 -14.00
CA ALA A 100 15.05 -9.08 -12.65
C ALA A 100 14.44 -10.49 -12.59
N GLU A 101 13.25 -10.68 -13.16
CA GLU A 101 12.60 -12.00 -13.31
C GLU A 101 13.47 -13.00 -14.09
N SER A 102 14.08 -12.55 -15.19
CA SER A 102 14.92 -13.40 -16.07
C SER A 102 16.25 -13.81 -15.43
N SER A 103 16.65 -13.18 -14.32
CA SER A 103 17.83 -13.59 -13.55
C SER A 103 17.64 -14.93 -12.83
N ARG A 104 16.40 -15.45 -12.81
CA ARG A 104 16.03 -16.72 -12.18
C ARG A 104 15.38 -17.66 -13.18
N ALA A 105 15.51 -18.96 -12.89
CA ALA A 105 14.81 -19.99 -13.64
C ALA A 105 13.41 -20.25 -13.06
N GLU A 106 13.23 -20.01 -11.76
CA GLU A 106 11.98 -20.18 -11.05
C GLU A 106 10.99 -19.04 -11.34
N GLU A 107 9.70 -19.36 -11.33
CA GLU A 107 8.64 -18.36 -11.52
C GLU A 107 8.48 -17.50 -10.26
N LEU A 108 8.51 -16.17 -10.39
CA LEU A 108 8.27 -15.28 -9.26
C LEU A 108 6.80 -15.24 -8.86
N PHE A 109 6.52 -15.44 -7.57
CA PHE A 109 5.19 -15.39 -6.99
C PHE A 109 5.00 -14.12 -6.18
N TYR A 110 4.35 -13.14 -6.79
CA TYR A 110 4.00 -11.85 -6.17
C TYR A 110 2.79 -11.92 -5.22
N GLY A 111 2.21 -13.10 -4.99
CA GLY A 111 1.00 -13.27 -4.16
C GLY A 111 1.14 -12.78 -2.72
N GLN A 112 2.37 -12.75 -2.19
CA GLN A 112 2.70 -12.28 -0.84
C GLN A 112 3.57 -11.02 -0.85
N ASN A 113 3.55 -10.26 -1.95
CA ASN A 113 4.23 -8.98 -2.02
C ASN A 113 3.46 -7.97 -1.17
N GLU A 114 4.05 -7.51 -0.08
CA GLU A 114 3.39 -6.64 0.91
C GLU A 114 3.89 -5.19 0.85
N LEU A 115 5.01 -4.94 0.17
CA LEU A 115 5.73 -3.67 0.27
C LEU A 115 6.29 -3.20 -1.06
N LEU A 116 6.05 -1.92 -1.37
CA LEU A 116 6.72 -1.18 -2.44
C LEU A 116 7.54 -0.03 -1.83
N LEU A 117 8.83 -0.04 -2.10
CA LEU A 117 9.75 1.05 -1.80
C LEU A 117 10.04 1.83 -3.08
N LEU A 118 9.88 3.14 -3.01
CA LEU A 118 10.19 4.06 -4.10
C LEU A 118 11.46 4.81 -3.78
N GLY A 119 12.50 4.61 -4.58
CA GLY A 119 13.74 5.38 -4.48
C GLY A 119 13.53 6.87 -4.82
N PRO A 120 14.48 7.74 -4.45
CA PRO A 120 14.38 9.18 -4.68
C PRO A 120 14.12 9.57 -6.14
N GLY A 121 14.58 8.79 -7.11
CA GLY A 121 14.38 9.07 -8.53
C GLY A 121 12.90 8.97 -8.94
N LEU A 122 12.16 8.00 -8.40
CA LEU A 122 10.72 7.86 -8.66
C LEU A 122 9.86 8.80 -7.81
N GLN A 123 10.37 9.34 -6.72
CA GLN A 123 9.65 10.34 -5.92
C GLN A 123 9.59 11.73 -6.58
N GLN A 124 10.32 11.93 -7.68
CA GLN A 124 10.31 13.18 -8.43
C GLN A 124 9.39 13.11 -9.64
N GLN A 125 8.89 14.27 -10.05
CA GLN A 125 8.01 14.40 -11.22
C GLN A 125 6.89 13.36 -11.14
N LYS A 126 6.47 12.75 -12.26
CA LYS A 126 5.37 11.78 -12.31
C LYS A 126 5.74 10.33 -11.97
N GLY A 127 6.99 10.08 -11.57
CA GLY A 127 7.53 8.72 -11.42
C GLY A 127 6.71 7.84 -10.48
N MET A 128 6.33 8.37 -9.32
CA MET A 128 5.55 7.66 -8.30
C MET A 128 4.17 7.26 -8.85
N THR A 129 3.43 8.18 -9.45
CA THR A 129 2.09 7.91 -9.97
C THR A 129 2.13 6.92 -11.14
N GLU A 130 3.09 7.08 -12.06
CA GLU A 130 3.26 6.17 -13.20
C GLU A 130 3.63 4.77 -12.73
N CYS A 131 4.55 4.66 -11.76
CA CYS A 131 4.94 3.41 -11.14
C CYS A 131 3.79 2.71 -10.43
N CYS A 132 3.03 3.43 -9.60
CA CYS A 132 1.90 2.86 -8.88
C CYS A 132 0.79 2.40 -9.82
N ARG A 133 0.49 3.17 -10.88
CA ARG A 133 -0.51 2.78 -11.88
C ARG A 133 -0.06 1.55 -12.68
N PHE A 134 1.19 1.52 -13.12
CA PHE A 134 1.76 0.36 -13.81
C PHE A 134 1.65 -0.92 -12.95
N LEU A 135 2.06 -0.85 -11.68
CA LEU A 135 1.99 -2.00 -10.77
C LEU A 135 0.55 -2.41 -10.45
N TYR A 136 -0.38 -1.45 -10.35
CA TYR A 136 -1.78 -1.75 -10.10
C TYR A 136 -2.43 -2.55 -11.24
N GLU A 137 -1.98 -2.34 -12.48
CA GLU A 137 -2.45 -3.02 -13.69
C GLU A 137 -1.67 -4.33 -13.97
N ASN A 138 -0.55 -4.57 -13.29
CA ASN A 138 0.38 -5.67 -13.56
C ASN A 138 0.41 -6.72 -12.44
N SER A 139 0.76 -7.97 -12.79
CA SER A 139 0.88 -9.09 -11.85
C SER A 139 1.96 -8.92 -10.78
N ALA A 140 2.91 -8.00 -10.95
CA ALA A 140 3.92 -7.69 -9.94
C ALA A 140 3.37 -6.88 -8.76
N GLY A 141 2.27 -6.14 -8.95
CA GLY A 141 1.64 -5.35 -7.90
C GLY A 141 0.49 -6.06 -7.20
N ARG A 142 0.22 -5.66 -5.96
CA ARG A 142 -0.96 -6.08 -5.19
C ARG A 142 -1.65 -4.83 -4.63
N PRO A 143 -2.99 -4.73 -4.73
CA PRO A 143 -3.71 -3.54 -4.27
C PRO A 143 -3.34 -3.11 -2.85
N ASN A 144 -3.20 -4.07 -1.94
CA ASN A 144 -2.93 -3.83 -0.51
C ASN A 144 -1.43 -3.75 -0.15
N MET A 145 -0.52 -3.65 -1.12
CA MET A 145 0.87 -3.35 -0.83
C MET A 145 0.99 -1.96 -0.20
N ALA A 146 1.69 -1.88 0.92
CA ALA A 146 2.06 -0.58 1.50
C ALA A 146 3.14 0.06 0.64
N VAL A 147 3.01 1.36 0.37
CA VAL A 147 3.94 2.10 -0.48
C VAL A 147 4.65 3.16 0.34
N TRP A 148 5.98 3.19 0.24
CA TRP A 148 6.84 4.12 0.99
C TRP A 148 7.90 4.73 0.08
N GLY A 149 8.15 6.02 0.22
CA GLY A 149 9.34 6.65 -0.33
C GLY A 149 10.52 6.48 0.63
N ILE A 150 11.68 6.10 0.11
CA ILE A 150 12.94 5.98 0.88
C ILE A 150 13.93 7.09 0.51
N ASN A 151 14.84 7.44 1.42
CA ASN A 151 15.86 8.47 1.19
C ASN A 151 17.07 8.02 0.37
N LEU A 152 17.25 6.72 0.16
CA LEU A 152 18.43 6.14 -0.50
C LEU A 152 18.09 5.66 -1.93
N PRO A 153 18.92 6.01 -2.94
CA PRO A 153 18.78 5.46 -4.29
C PRO A 153 19.14 3.97 -4.32
N ALA A 154 18.58 3.24 -5.30
CA ALA A 154 18.83 1.80 -5.42
C ALA A 154 20.32 1.43 -5.54
N ASN A 155 21.15 2.31 -6.12
CA ASN A 155 22.60 2.08 -6.27
C ASN A 155 23.36 2.15 -4.94
N ASP A 156 22.78 2.76 -3.90
CA ASP A 156 23.35 2.80 -2.55
C ASP A 156 22.99 1.54 -1.74
N GLN A 157 22.39 0.53 -2.38
CA GLN A 157 22.02 -0.76 -1.80
C GLN A 157 21.23 -0.62 -0.47
N PRO A 158 20.09 0.09 -0.48
CA PRO A 158 19.23 0.24 0.69
C PRO A 158 18.70 -1.09 1.24
N LEU A 159 18.67 -2.13 0.40
CA LEU A 159 18.41 -3.51 0.77
C LEU A 159 19.58 -4.38 0.28
N ASN A 160 20.05 -5.29 1.12
CA ASN A 160 21.00 -6.35 0.80
C ASN A 160 20.67 -7.61 1.63
N GLU A 161 21.39 -8.70 1.41
CA GLU A 161 21.13 -9.98 2.09
C GLU A 161 21.29 -9.90 3.62
N GLU A 162 22.10 -8.96 4.13
CA GLU A 162 22.39 -8.80 5.55
C GLU A 162 21.32 -7.96 6.26
N ASN A 163 20.81 -6.90 5.62
CA ASN A 163 19.91 -5.92 6.26
C ASN A 163 18.43 -6.02 5.85
N ALA A 164 18.09 -6.74 4.77
CA ALA A 164 16.75 -6.66 4.19
C ALA A 164 15.65 -7.08 5.18
N SER A 165 15.88 -8.11 6.00
CA SER A 165 14.90 -8.54 7.02
C SER A 165 14.64 -7.43 8.03
N ALA A 166 15.70 -6.82 8.56
CA ALA A 166 15.60 -5.81 9.60
C ALA A 166 14.94 -4.52 9.08
N VAL A 167 15.26 -4.11 7.85
CA VAL A 167 14.61 -2.96 7.20
C VAL A 167 13.12 -3.23 6.97
N LEU A 168 12.74 -4.40 6.44
CA LEU A 168 11.33 -4.76 6.24
C LEU A 168 10.56 -4.78 7.56
N ASP A 169 11.14 -5.37 8.61
CA ASP A 169 10.51 -5.43 9.92
C ASP A 169 10.46 -4.06 10.59
N GLY A 170 11.45 -3.19 10.35
CA GLY A 170 11.42 -1.78 10.74
C GLY A 170 10.23 -1.03 10.13
N ILE A 171 10.00 -1.20 8.82
CA ILE A 171 8.88 -0.57 8.11
C ILE A 171 7.52 -1.15 8.57
N ARG A 172 7.44 -2.47 8.79
CA ARG A 172 6.24 -3.09 9.38
C ARG A 172 5.93 -2.52 10.77
N ARG A 173 6.95 -2.38 11.62
CA ARG A 173 6.82 -1.79 12.96
C ARG A 173 6.39 -0.31 12.93
N LEU A 174 6.77 0.46 11.91
CA LEU A 174 6.18 1.80 11.71
C LEU A 174 4.67 1.69 11.52
N GLY A 175 4.24 0.78 10.64
CA GLY A 175 2.82 0.50 10.46
C GLY A 175 2.14 0.12 11.78
N GLU A 176 2.64 -0.88 12.50
CA GLU A 176 2.07 -1.35 13.76
C GLU A 176 1.95 -0.26 14.83
N ARG A 177 2.89 0.71 14.86
CA ARG A 177 2.85 1.89 15.72
C ARG A 177 1.79 2.93 15.32
N GLY A 178 1.05 2.70 14.25
CA GLY A 178 0.00 3.60 13.78
C GLY A 178 0.51 4.77 12.93
N GLU A 179 1.74 4.68 12.43
CA GLU A 179 2.25 5.65 11.45
C GLU A 179 1.37 5.66 10.19
N TYR A 180 1.33 6.80 9.51
CA TYR A 180 0.54 6.96 8.29
C TYR A 180 0.98 5.94 7.23
N ARG A 181 -0.01 5.25 6.63
CA ARG A 181 0.21 4.30 5.55
C ARG A 181 -0.57 4.69 4.31
N THR A 182 -0.02 4.32 3.17
CA THR A 182 -0.72 4.42 1.89
C THR A 182 -0.54 3.13 1.12
N TYR A 183 -1.60 2.67 0.49
CA TYR A 183 -1.62 1.44 -0.28
C TYR A 183 -1.58 1.72 -1.77
N LEU A 184 -1.08 0.74 -2.53
CA LEU A 184 -0.94 0.83 -3.98
C LEU A 184 -2.25 1.26 -4.67
N TYR A 185 -3.39 0.68 -4.28
CA TYR A 185 -4.68 1.04 -4.86
C TYR A 185 -5.07 2.50 -4.64
N GLN A 186 -4.67 3.10 -3.51
CA GLN A 186 -4.98 4.49 -3.19
C GLN A 186 -4.17 5.43 -4.09
N LEU A 187 -2.88 5.14 -4.27
CA LEU A 187 -2.00 5.94 -5.14
C LEU A 187 -2.35 5.77 -6.62
N ALA A 188 -2.70 4.56 -7.05
CA ALA A 188 -3.09 4.30 -8.43
C ALA A 188 -4.43 4.93 -8.82
N ALA A 189 -5.38 5.02 -7.86
CA ALA A 189 -6.69 5.62 -8.10
C ALA A 189 -6.74 7.15 -7.87
N ALA A 190 -5.69 7.73 -7.27
CA ALA A 190 -5.65 9.16 -6.96
C ALA A 190 -5.55 10.00 -8.24
N GLN A 191 -6.65 10.65 -8.62
CA GLN A 191 -6.69 11.55 -9.79
C GLN A 191 -6.11 12.93 -9.46
N ASP A 192 -6.48 13.49 -8.30
CA ASP A 192 -6.15 14.87 -7.94
C ASP A 192 -4.97 14.99 -6.97
N GLY A 193 -4.53 13.88 -6.37
CA GLY A 193 -3.37 13.83 -5.49
C GLY A 193 -3.54 12.91 -4.27
N SER A 194 -2.42 12.59 -3.62
CA SER A 194 -2.37 11.68 -2.47
C SER A 194 -1.10 11.90 -1.66
N PHE A 195 -1.06 11.35 -0.45
CA PHE A 195 0.15 11.29 0.36
C PHE A 195 1.03 10.10 -0.04
N LEU A 196 2.35 10.33 -0.05
CA LEU A 196 3.37 9.30 0.02
C LEU A 196 4.08 9.39 1.38
N PRO A 197 4.00 8.35 2.21
CA PRO A 197 4.81 8.23 3.41
C PRO A 197 6.29 8.12 3.10
N LEU A 198 7.13 8.88 3.79
CA LEU A 198 8.56 8.92 3.59
C LEU A 198 9.27 8.34 4.81
N VAL A 199 10.12 7.33 4.58
CA VAL A 199 10.98 6.75 5.60
C VAL A 199 12.43 7.09 5.34
N ARG A 200 13.16 7.30 6.43
CA ARG A 200 14.61 7.37 6.43
C ARG A 200 15.15 6.00 6.82
N LEU A 201 16.01 5.48 5.97
CA LEU A 201 16.88 4.35 6.25
C LEU A 201 18.25 4.92 6.64
N SER A 202 18.71 4.59 7.85
CA SER A 202 20.04 4.92 8.39
C SER A 202 20.71 3.66 8.94
N GLY A 203 22.00 3.46 8.67
CA GLY A 203 22.72 2.27 9.16
C GLY A 203 22.09 0.95 8.70
N GLU A 204 22.43 -0.16 9.37
CA GLU A 204 21.94 -1.49 8.99
C GLU A 204 20.46 -1.72 9.38
N ASP A 205 19.97 -1.13 10.49
CA ASP A 205 18.65 -1.49 11.05
C ASP A 205 17.76 -0.30 11.49
N ASP A 206 18.14 0.96 11.20
CA ASP A 206 17.39 2.12 11.68
C ASP A 206 16.42 2.65 10.62
N VAL A 207 15.12 2.38 10.85
CA VAL A 207 14.00 2.81 10.01
C VAL A 207 13.16 3.82 10.78
N GLN A 208 13.12 5.07 10.29
CA GLN A 208 12.41 6.18 10.92
C GLN A 208 11.39 6.81 9.98
N MET A 209 10.21 7.16 10.51
CA MET A 209 9.26 7.98 9.78
C MET A 209 9.85 9.39 9.61
N GLN A 210 10.04 9.82 8.38
CA GLN A 210 10.63 11.12 8.09
C GLN A 210 9.57 12.19 7.82
N GLY A 211 8.39 11.80 7.33
CA GLY A 211 7.34 12.74 6.96
C GLY A 211 6.33 12.19 5.95
N LEU A 212 5.42 13.04 5.51
CA LEU A 212 4.51 12.79 4.39
C LEU A 212 4.80 13.77 3.27
N ALA A 213 4.88 13.30 2.03
CA ALA A 213 4.87 14.17 0.85
C ALA A 213 3.47 14.14 0.22
N LEU A 214 2.85 15.31 0.06
CA LEU A 214 1.63 15.44 -0.72
C LEU A 214 1.98 15.62 -2.19
N TYR A 215 1.40 14.79 -3.03
CA TYR A 215 1.53 14.87 -4.48
C TYR A 215 0.28 15.48 -5.08
N LYS A 216 0.47 16.27 -6.13
CA LYS A 216 -0.59 16.81 -6.99
C LYS A 216 -0.14 16.73 -8.44
N ASP A 217 -1.03 16.28 -9.33
CA ASP A 217 -0.74 16.13 -10.77
C ASP A 217 0.53 15.27 -11.04
N GLY A 218 0.75 14.32 -10.14
CA GLY A 218 1.88 13.41 -10.15
C GLY A 218 3.15 13.93 -9.49
N ALA A 219 3.29 15.22 -9.15
CA ALA A 219 4.52 15.80 -8.61
C ALA A 219 4.41 16.14 -7.10
N PRO A 220 5.52 16.09 -6.33
CA PRO A 220 5.52 16.47 -4.93
C PRO A 220 5.28 17.99 -4.79
N MET A 221 4.35 18.37 -3.91
CA MET A 221 3.93 19.76 -3.70
C MET A 221 4.38 20.30 -2.34
N VAL A 222 4.14 19.53 -1.27
CA VAL A 222 4.43 19.94 0.11
C VAL A 222 4.83 18.73 0.94
N ARG A 223 5.67 18.97 1.95
CA ARG A 223 6.15 17.96 2.88
C ARG A 223 5.73 18.31 4.30
N PHE A 224 5.10 17.35 4.97
CA PHE A 224 4.63 17.46 6.35
C PHE A 224 5.51 16.63 7.27
N THR A 225 5.77 17.12 8.47
CA THR A 225 6.64 16.46 9.47
C THR A 225 6.12 16.63 10.89
N GLY A 226 6.57 15.77 11.81
CA GLY A 226 6.20 15.85 13.23
C GLY A 226 4.69 15.80 13.42
N ILE A 227 4.13 16.72 14.21
CA ILE A 227 2.69 16.73 14.53
C ILE A 227 1.78 16.81 13.29
N GLU A 228 2.24 17.36 12.16
CA GLU A 228 1.44 17.39 10.93
C GLU A 228 1.19 15.97 10.37
N THR A 229 2.14 15.04 10.52
CA THR A 229 1.95 13.66 10.05
C THR A 229 1.00 12.88 10.95
N GLU A 230 1.04 13.12 12.26
CA GLU A 230 0.10 12.54 13.21
C GLU A 230 -1.33 13.07 12.96
N LEU A 231 -1.48 14.37 12.73
CA LEU A 231 -2.78 14.97 12.37
C LEU A 231 -3.29 14.48 11.00
N ALA A 232 -2.40 14.30 10.02
CA ALA A 232 -2.79 13.72 8.73
C ALA A 232 -3.31 12.29 8.90
N ALA A 233 -2.66 11.48 9.74
CA ALA A 233 -3.10 10.12 10.05
C ALA A 233 -4.47 10.15 10.76
N LEU A 234 -4.65 11.07 11.71
CA LEU A 234 -5.91 11.26 12.44
C LEU A 234 -7.05 11.61 11.48
N LEU A 235 -6.86 12.63 10.62
CA LEU A 235 -7.85 13.08 9.64
C LEU A 235 -8.16 12.01 8.58
N SER A 236 -7.19 11.17 8.24
CA SER A 236 -7.36 10.04 7.30
C SER A 236 -8.01 8.81 7.96
N GLY A 237 -8.35 8.89 9.26
CA GLY A 237 -8.94 7.78 10.01
C GLY A 237 -7.98 6.62 10.27
N GLN A 238 -6.66 6.85 10.19
CA GLN A 238 -5.64 5.83 10.30
C GLN A 238 -5.04 5.69 11.72
N THR A 239 -5.33 6.61 12.63
CA THR A 239 -4.76 6.55 13.99
C THR A 239 -5.37 5.42 14.81
N GLY A 240 -4.52 4.47 15.22
CA GLY A 240 -4.88 3.35 16.08
C GLY A 240 -4.39 3.44 17.53
N THR A 241 -3.49 4.35 17.88
CA THR A 241 -2.74 4.24 19.16
C THR A 241 -3.21 5.16 20.28
N GLY A 242 -4.05 6.16 20.00
CA GLY A 242 -4.46 7.15 21.00
C GLY A 242 -3.29 7.95 21.56
N GLN A 243 -2.08 7.84 21.00
CA GLN A 243 -0.93 8.65 21.41
C GLN A 243 -0.73 9.80 20.43
N LEU A 244 -0.37 10.96 20.97
CA LEU A 244 -0.08 12.17 20.20
C LEU A 244 1.15 12.84 20.78
N GLN A 245 2.18 13.09 19.98
CA GLN A 245 3.38 13.79 20.40
C GLN A 245 3.34 15.22 19.86
N VAL A 246 3.41 16.18 20.78
CA VAL A 246 3.39 17.61 20.46
C VAL A 246 4.66 18.28 20.99
N GLU A 247 5.18 19.24 20.24
CA GLU A 247 6.30 20.05 20.71
C GLU A 247 5.78 21.12 21.68
N GLY A 248 6.19 21.03 22.95
CA GLY A 248 5.90 22.03 23.97
C GLY A 248 7.06 23.01 24.16
N GLU A 249 6.84 24.11 24.90
CA GLU A 249 7.89 25.11 25.14
C GLU A 249 9.13 24.54 25.86
N SER A 250 8.93 23.52 26.70
CA SER A 250 9.99 22.89 27.50
C SER A 250 10.43 21.52 26.94
N GLY A 251 10.11 21.25 25.66
CA GLY A 251 10.39 20.01 24.97
C GLY A 251 9.14 19.19 24.62
N PRO A 252 9.33 17.99 24.06
CA PRO A 252 8.24 17.17 23.55
C PRO A 252 7.34 16.65 24.67
N VAL A 253 6.03 16.73 24.46
CA VAL A 253 4.99 16.20 25.34
C VAL A 253 4.24 15.12 24.59
N THR A 254 4.16 13.92 25.18
CA THR A 254 3.32 12.84 24.66
C THR A 254 2.03 12.74 25.46
N LEU A 255 0.90 12.76 24.75
CA LEU A 255 -0.43 12.58 25.30
C LEU A 255 -0.92 11.17 24.99
N THR A 256 -1.32 10.41 26.02
CA THR A 256 -2.12 9.20 25.86
C THR A 256 -3.59 9.58 26.02
N ILE A 257 -4.35 9.45 24.94
CA ILE A 257 -5.73 9.87 24.77
C ILE A 257 -6.62 8.62 24.72
N ARG A 258 -7.50 8.50 25.71
CA ARG A 258 -8.58 7.53 25.69
C ARG A 258 -9.75 8.02 24.86
N SER A 259 -10.26 7.09 24.05
CA SER A 259 -11.43 7.30 23.19
C SER A 259 -11.28 8.53 22.27
N PRO A 260 -10.17 8.66 21.51
CA PRO A 260 -10.03 9.73 20.54
C PRO A 260 -11.14 9.62 19.49
N LYS A 261 -11.82 10.74 19.22
CA LYS A 261 -12.93 10.81 18.27
C LYS A 261 -12.83 12.07 17.42
N LEU A 262 -12.96 11.86 16.10
CA LEU A 262 -13.28 12.93 15.16
C LEU A 262 -14.79 12.91 14.91
N ILE A 263 -15.43 14.03 15.18
CA ILE A 263 -16.85 14.27 14.88
C ILE A 263 -16.90 15.21 13.69
N TYR A 264 -17.66 14.83 12.66
CA TYR A 264 -17.80 15.58 11.42
C TYR A 264 -19.22 16.14 11.33
N GLU A 265 -19.35 17.45 11.16
CA GLU A 265 -20.62 18.12 10.97
C GLU A 265 -20.55 18.97 9.69
N CYS A 266 -21.35 18.60 8.69
CA CYS A 266 -21.45 19.33 7.44
C CYS A 266 -22.70 20.20 7.47
N VAL A 267 -22.51 21.52 7.46
CA VAL A 267 -23.58 22.51 7.43
C VAL A 267 -23.73 23.04 6.01
N GLU A 268 -24.96 23.04 5.53
CA GLU A 268 -25.34 23.61 4.24
C GLU A 268 -25.97 24.98 4.45
N GLN A 269 -25.55 25.95 3.65
CA GLN A 269 -26.16 27.27 3.53
C GLN A 269 -26.57 27.48 2.07
N GLN A 270 -27.34 28.54 1.77
CA GLN A 270 -27.95 28.76 0.45
C GLN A 270 -27.00 28.52 -0.73
N ASN A 271 -25.75 29.01 -0.64
CA ASN A 271 -24.74 28.89 -1.71
C ASN A 271 -23.36 28.44 -1.18
N SER A 272 -23.29 27.77 -0.03
CA SER A 272 -22.03 27.31 0.54
C SER A 272 -22.22 26.07 1.40
N MET A 273 -21.13 25.36 1.64
CA MET A 273 -21.07 24.31 2.64
C MET A 273 -19.83 24.48 3.49
N GLN A 274 -19.95 24.05 4.74
CA GLN A 274 -18.87 24.06 5.70
C GLN A 274 -18.82 22.71 6.43
N LEU A 275 -17.63 22.13 6.53
CA LEU A 275 -17.35 20.93 7.29
C LEU A 275 -16.60 21.30 8.58
N ALA A 276 -17.29 21.22 9.71
CA ALA A 276 -16.66 21.32 11.02
C ALA A 276 -16.17 19.94 11.47
N ILE A 277 -14.90 19.83 11.82
CA ILE A 277 -14.25 18.65 12.35
C ILE A 277 -13.89 18.93 13.81
N ARG A 278 -14.42 18.14 14.73
CA ARG A 278 -14.11 18.26 16.17
C ARG A 278 -13.34 17.04 16.65
N PHE A 279 -12.11 17.26 17.09
CA PHE A 279 -11.32 16.29 17.79
C PHE A 279 -11.61 16.34 19.29
N SER A 280 -11.97 15.20 19.88
CA SER A 280 -12.29 15.09 21.30
C SER A 280 -11.74 13.79 21.87
N GLY A 281 -11.49 13.79 23.17
CA GLY A 281 -10.93 12.64 23.89
C GLY A 281 -10.48 13.04 25.29
N HIS A 282 -10.18 12.03 26.11
CA HIS A 282 -9.68 12.24 27.46
C HIS A 282 -8.20 11.88 27.53
N VAL A 283 -7.36 12.83 27.95
CA VAL A 283 -5.94 12.60 28.20
C VAL A 283 -5.81 11.84 29.53
N GLU A 284 -5.46 10.56 29.45
CA GLU A 284 -5.20 9.69 30.60
C GLU A 284 -3.80 9.91 31.16
N GLN A 285 -2.83 10.13 30.26
CA GLN A 285 -1.44 10.31 30.63
C GLN A 285 -0.82 11.43 29.80
N MET A 286 0.01 12.23 30.45
CA MET A 286 0.86 13.23 29.83
C MET A 286 2.29 12.96 30.31
N THR A 287 3.22 12.72 29.38
CA THR A 287 4.64 12.48 29.64
C THR A 287 5.50 13.51 28.92
N GLY A 288 6.63 13.87 29.52
CA GLY A 288 7.56 14.89 29.05
C GLY A 288 8.57 15.22 30.16
N GLU A 289 9.75 15.72 29.80
CA GLU A 289 10.83 15.99 30.78
C GLU A 289 10.46 17.07 31.79
N HIS A 290 9.77 18.12 31.34
CA HIS A 290 9.50 19.33 32.12
C HIS A 290 8.01 19.60 32.25
N LEU A 291 7.25 18.61 32.72
CA LEU A 291 5.81 18.75 32.91
C LEU A 291 5.46 19.50 34.20
N PRO A 292 4.42 20.35 34.17
CA PRO A 292 3.90 20.97 35.40
C PRO A 292 3.45 19.93 36.42
N THR A 293 3.64 20.23 37.70
CA THR A 293 3.24 19.34 38.80
C THR A 293 1.79 19.56 39.22
N SER A 294 1.28 20.79 39.11
CA SER A 294 -0.10 21.10 39.49
C SER A 294 -1.10 20.72 38.39
N ARG A 295 -2.31 20.31 38.80
CA ARG A 295 -3.39 19.97 37.86
C ARG A 295 -3.87 21.18 37.06
N GLU A 296 -3.84 22.37 37.65
CA GLU A 296 -4.27 23.62 37.01
C GLU A 296 -3.31 24.02 35.89
N GLU A 297 -2.00 23.99 36.13
CA GLU A 297 -1.00 24.24 35.09
C GLU A 297 -1.04 23.17 33.99
N ARG A 298 -1.29 21.90 34.33
CA ARG A 298 -1.51 20.85 33.31
C ARG A 298 -2.75 21.12 32.44
N ARG A 299 -3.83 21.68 33.01
CA ARG A 299 -5.01 22.10 32.24
C ARG A 299 -4.68 23.27 31.32
N ALA A 300 -3.90 24.24 31.81
CA ALA A 300 -3.43 25.35 30.99
C ALA A 300 -2.57 24.87 29.82
N LEU A 301 -1.61 23.98 30.09
CA LEU A 301 -0.78 23.33 29.07
C LEU A 301 -1.64 22.57 28.05
N LEU A 302 -2.62 21.77 28.49
CA LEU A 302 -3.52 21.08 27.56
C LEU A 302 -4.34 22.06 26.71
N SER A 303 -4.76 23.19 27.26
CA SER A 303 -5.46 24.23 26.49
C SER A 303 -4.56 24.87 25.43
N GLN A 304 -3.28 25.06 25.73
CA GLN A 304 -2.29 25.52 24.76
C GLN A 304 -2.09 24.47 23.66
N ILE A 305 -1.96 23.19 24.04
CA ILE A 305 -1.85 22.08 23.08
C ILE A 305 -3.08 22.02 22.17
N ASN A 306 -4.31 22.10 22.71
CA ASN A 306 -5.52 22.15 21.88
C ASN A 306 -5.44 23.30 20.84
N SER A 307 -5.01 24.49 21.26
CA SER A 307 -4.85 25.64 20.36
C SER A 307 -3.78 25.39 19.29
N GLN A 308 -2.67 24.75 19.65
CA GLN A 308 -1.61 24.35 18.72
C GLN A 308 -2.11 23.32 17.70
N LEU A 309 -2.89 22.33 18.14
CA LEU A 309 -3.50 21.33 17.26
C LEU A 309 -4.45 21.97 16.27
N GLU A 310 -5.26 22.94 16.72
CA GLU A 310 -6.16 23.70 15.85
C GLU A 310 -5.40 24.48 14.76
N GLN A 311 -4.37 25.22 15.15
CA GLN A 311 -3.55 25.99 14.23
C GLN A 311 -2.82 25.09 13.22
N THR A 312 -2.24 23.99 13.71
CA THR A 312 -1.51 23.03 12.88
C THR A 312 -2.45 22.32 11.90
N ALA A 313 -3.61 21.85 12.38
CA ALA A 313 -4.61 21.21 11.53
C ALA A 313 -5.16 22.18 10.48
N ALA A 314 -5.42 23.44 10.84
CA ALA A 314 -5.85 24.46 9.87
C ALA A 314 -4.79 24.72 8.79
N GLY A 315 -3.50 24.73 9.17
CA GLY A 315 -2.38 24.84 8.23
C GLY A 315 -2.27 23.62 7.30
N LEU A 316 -2.35 22.42 7.86
CA LEU A 316 -2.34 21.15 7.13
C LEU A 316 -3.50 21.07 6.13
N ILE A 317 -4.73 21.30 6.59
CA ILE A 317 -5.94 21.29 5.76
C ILE A 317 -5.83 22.34 4.66
N ARG A 318 -5.35 23.54 4.96
CA ARG A 318 -5.18 24.58 3.94
C ARG A 318 -4.19 24.15 2.86
N GLN A 319 -3.04 23.61 3.23
CA GLN A 319 -2.00 23.18 2.30
C GLN A 319 -2.41 21.95 1.49
N ALA A 320 -3.20 21.05 2.09
CA ALA A 320 -3.62 19.82 1.45
C ALA A 320 -4.91 19.95 0.63
N PHE A 321 -5.91 20.65 1.14
CA PHE A 321 -7.25 20.71 0.54
C PHE A 321 -7.43 21.86 -0.44
N SER A 322 -6.99 23.07 -0.09
CA SER A 322 -7.23 24.27 -0.90
C SER A 322 -6.69 24.21 -2.34
N PRO A 323 -5.60 23.47 -2.63
CA PRO A 323 -5.15 23.28 -4.02
C PRO A 323 -6.10 22.44 -4.89
N GLY A 324 -7.20 21.92 -4.35
CA GLY A 324 -8.13 21.03 -5.06
C GLY A 324 -7.81 19.55 -4.88
N VAL A 325 -6.95 19.19 -3.93
CA VAL A 325 -6.62 17.79 -3.60
C VAL A 325 -7.45 17.38 -2.39
N ASP A 326 -7.95 16.15 -2.34
CA ASP A 326 -8.69 15.67 -1.17
C ASP A 326 -8.08 14.40 -0.59
N PRO A 327 -6.88 14.48 0.01
CA PRO A 327 -6.22 13.29 0.53
C PRO A 327 -6.86 12.77 1.83
N PHE A 328 -7.79 13.53 2.42
CA PHE A 328 -8.51 13.18 3.64
C PHE A 328 -9.94 12.68 3.37
N GLY A 329 -10.42 12.72 2.12
CA GLY A 329 -11.76 12.28 1.75
C GLY A 329 -12.90 13.19 2.24
N PHE A 330 -12.65 14.49 2.45
CA PHE A 330 -13.66 15.46 2.87
C PHE A 330 -14.78 15.64 1.84
N LEU A 331 -14.51 15.53 0.54
CA LEU A 331 -15.51 15.61 -0.52
C LEU A 331 -16.64 14.60 -0.32
N SER A 332 -16.33 13.40 0.18
CA SER A 332 -17.35 12.39 0.50
C SER A 332 -18.34 12.90 1.56
N ARG A 333 -17.87 13.69 2.53
CA ARG A 333 -18.71 14.27 3.60
C ARG A 333 -19.64 15.34 3.05
N PHE A 334 -19.14 16.20 2.17
CA PHE A 334 -19.94 17.19 1.46
C PHE A 334 -20.98 16.52 0.55
N CYS A 335 -20.56 15.53 -0.25
CA CYS A 335 -21.46 14.79 -1.15
C CYS A 335 -22.59 14.08 -0.40
N ASN A 336 -22.30 13.50 0.77
CA ASN A 336 -23.31 12.88 1.64
C ASN A 336 -24.33 13.89 2.15
N ARG A 337 -23.97 15.17 2.26
CA ARG A 337 -24.90 16.24 2.64
C ARG A 337 -25.72 16.71 1.45
N ASN A 338 -25.06 17.12 0.36
CA ASN A 338 -25.71 17.57 -0.87
C ASN A 338 -24.78 17.40 -2.08
N ALA A 339 -24.92 16.29 -2.81
CA ALA A 339 -24.06 15.97 -3.95
C ALA A 339 -24.12 17.00 -5.09
N GLN A 340 -25.30 17.55 -5.38
CA GLN A 340 -25.46 18.51 -6.49
C GLN A 340 -24.78 19.84 -6.17
N LEU A 341 -24.98 20.36 -4.95
CA LEU A 341 -24.30 21.58 -4.51
C LEU A 341 -22.79 21.34 -4.39
N THR A 342 -22.35 20.17 -3.92
CA THR A 342 -20.92 19.81 -3.86
C THR A 342 -20.29 19.89 -5.24
N ALA A 343 -20.92 19.27 -6.26
CA ALA A 343 -20.40 19.30 -7.63
C ALA A 343 -20.24 20.75 -8.14
N SER A 344 -21.25 21.60 -7.95
CA SER A 344 -21.19 23.01 -8.35
C SER A 344 -20.09 23.79 -7.61
N LEU A 345 -19.96 23.62 -6.29
CA LEU A 345 -18.94 24.33 -5.51
C LEU A 345 -17.51 23.83 -5.78
N THR A 346 -17.36 22.56 -6.17
CA THR A 346 -16.09 21.99 -6.63
C THR A 346 -15.70 22.54 -8.00
N GLU A 347 -16.63 22.61 -8.95
CA GLU A 347 -16.42 23.17 -10.29
C GLU A 347 -15.97 24.63 -10.24
N ASP A 348 -16.65 25.43 -9.41
CA ASP A 348 -16.33 26.86 -9.20
C ASP A 348 -15.17 27.08 -8.20
N LYS A 349 -14.58 26.00 -7.66
CA LYS A 349 -13.50 26.00 -6.66
C LYS A 349 -13.80 26.76 -5.37
N THR A 350 -15.06 27.05 -5.08
CA THR A 350 -15.48 27.71 -3.83
C THR A 350 -15.38 26.77 -2.64
N LEU A 351 -15.57 25.47 -2.86
CA LEU A 351 -15.44 24.45 -1.80
C LEU A 351 -14.01 24.33 -1.27
N TYR A 352 -13.01 24.69 -2.07
CA TYR A 352 -11.59 24.64 -1.70
C TYR A 352 -11.09 25.95 -1.09
N GLN A 353 -11.96 26.93 -0.82
CA GLN A 353 -11.55 28.17 -0.16
C GLN A 353 -11.28 27.95 1.33
N PRO A 354 -10.36 28.74 1.93
CA PRO A 354 -10.15 28.70 3.37
C PRO A 354 -11.46 28.89 4.16
N GLY A 355 -11.67 28.05 5.18
CA GLY A 355 -12.87 28.06 6.01
C GLY A 355 -13.98 27.08 5.59
N ALA A 356 -13.88 26.48 4.39
CA ALA A 356 -14.80 25.41 3.99
C ALA A 356 -14.66 24.15 4.86
N VAL A 357 -13.45 23.91 5.39
CA VAL A 357 -13.18 22.87 6.38
C VAL A 357 -12.51 23.51 7.58
N GLU A 358 -13.08 23.33 8.76
CA GLU A 358 -12.57 23.86 10.02
C GLU A 358 -12.30 22.71 11.00
N PHE A 359 -11.24 22.86 11.78
CA PHE A 359 -10.85 21.88 12.79
C PHE A 359 -10.83 22.55 14.17
N SER A 360 -11.39 21.85 15.16
CA SER A 360 -11.37 22.25 16.57
C SER A 360 -10.88 21.09 17.44
N SER A 361 -10.11 21.39 18.48
CA SER A 361 -9.59 20.40 19.43
C SER A 361 -10.14 20.67 20.83
N ALA A 362 -10.76 19.64 21.41
CA ALA A 362 -11.39 19.70 22.72
C ALA A 362 -10.94 18.52 23.60
N LEU A 363 -9.63 18.25 23.64
CA LEU A 363 -9.07 17.27 24.56
C LEU A 363 -9.20 17.75 26.02
N GLN A 364 -9.50 16.83 26.92
CA GLN A 364 -9.72 17.11 28.34
C GLN A 364 -8.84 16.21 29.20
N LEU A 365 -8.28 16.74 30.29
CA LEU A 365 -7.65 15.88 31.30
C LEU A 365 -8.71 15.04 32.00
N LEU A 366 -8.40 13.76 32.23
CA LEU A 366 -9.23 12.88 33.05
C LEU A 366 -9.27 13.33 34.53
#